data_AF-W7WLN9-F1
#
_entry.id   AF-W7WLN9-F1
#
_cell.length_a   1.000
_cell.length_b   1.000
_cell.length_c   1.000
_cell.angle_alpha   90.00
_cell.angle_beta   90.00
_cell.angle_gamma   90.00
#
_symmetry.space_group_name_H-M   'P 1'
#
loop_
_entity.id
_entity.type
_entity.pdbx_description
1 polymer ?
#
loop_
_entity_poly.entity_id
_entity_poly.type
_entity_poly.pdbx_seq_one_letter_code
_entity_poly.pdbx_strand_id
1 'polypeptide(L)'
;MSALQPLNTLLEQTTVARDAALGVHRNALNAVAAAQAQATQLAEYRQEYAQRFGTQFQRAGAIELLQCYQGFMVRLDEAVSQQQRLLAQAIERGETAKAALLSAELRVASVRKLIERRIAEAVRTQDRSDQKATDELASRAAWLRLAGTAPGAALGAV
;
A
#
# COMPACT_ATOMS: atom_id res chain seq x y z
N MET A 1 11.49 23.89 -12.61
CA MET A 1 10.50 23.49 -11.58
C MET A 1 9.19 22.93 -12.15
N SER A 2 8.66 23.45 -13.27
CA SER A 2 7.37 22.98 -13.86
C SER A 2 7.32 21.48 -14.21
N ALA A 3 8.42 20.86 -14.66
CA ALA A 3 8.44 19.44 -15.06
C ALA A 3 8.25 18.43 -13.91
N LEU A 4 8.44 18.82 -12.64
CA LEU A 4 8.23 17.95 -11.48
C LEU A 4 6.79 18.00 -10.95
N GLN A 5 6.05 19.06 -11.27
CA GLN A 5 4.71 19.29 -10.74
C GLN A 5 3.72 18.18 -11.11
N PRO A 6 3.68 17.67 -12.37
CA PRO A 6 2.83 16.52 -12.71
C PRO A 6 3.21 15.24 -11.98
N LEU A 7 4.50 15.02 -11.70
CA LEU A 7 4.96 13.82 -10.99
C LEU A 7 4.62 13.88 -9.50
N ASN A 8 4.69 15.08 -8.89
CA ASN A 8 4.26 15.28 -7.52
C ASN A 8 2.74 15.06 -7.37
N THR A 9 1.94 15.57 -8.30
CA THR A 9 0.49 15.27 -8.34
C THR A 9 0.22 13.78 -8.51
N LEU A 10 0.97 13.08 -9.38
CA LEU A 10 0.86 11.62 -9.51
C LEU A 10 1.26 10.90 -8.22
N LEU A 11 2.29 11.37 -7.51
CA LEU A 11 2.68 10.82 -6.22
C LEU A 11 1.58 10.98 -5.17
N GLU A 12 0.96 12.15 -5.10
CA GLU A 12 -0.19 12.40 -4.23
C GLU A 12 -1.34 11.44 -4.54
N GLN A 13 -1.74 11.35 -5.81
CA GLN A 13 -2.82 10.45 -6.26
C GLN A 13 -2.53 8.98 -5.93
N THR A 14 -1.31 8.51 -6.22
CA THR A 14 -0.93 7.12 -5.92
C THR A 14 -0.84 6.85 -4.42
N THR A 15 -0.45 7.84 -3.62
CA THR A 15 -0.43 7.75 -2.15
C THR A 15 -1.85 7.65 -1.60
N VAL A 16 -2.78 8.49 -2.07
CA VAL A 16 -4.20 8.43 -1.70
C VAL A 16 -4.80 7.06 -2.07
N ALA A 17 -4.48 6.55 -3.26
CA ALA A 17 -4.94 5.22 -3.68
C ALA A 17 -4.39 4.09 -2.79
N ARG A 18 -3.12 4.18 -2.37
CA ARG A 18 -2.51 3.24 -1.42
C ARG A 18 -3.20 3.29 -0.06
N ASP A 19 -3.48 4.48 0.45
CA ASP A 19 -4.15 4.66 1.74
C ASP A 19 -5.59 4.14 1.71
N ALA A 20 -6.30 4.33 0.60
CA ALA A 20 -7.61 3.72 0.38
C ALA A 20 -7.52 2.18 0.36
N ALA A 21 -6.55 1.60 -0.36
CA ALA A 21 -6.33 0.15 -0.39
C ALA A 21 -5.98 -0.41 1.01
N LEU A 22 -5.23 0.35 1.81
CA LEU A 22 -4.91 -0.01 3.19
C LEU A 22 -6.17 -0.05 4.06
N GLY A 23 -7.06 0.93 3.91
CA GLY A 23 -8.36 0.94 4.58
C GLY A 23 -9.21 -0.28 4.22
N VAL A 24 -9.28 -0.63 2.93
CA VAL A 24 -9.99 -1.83 2.45
C VAL A 24 -9.39 -3.11 3.04
N HIS A 25 -8.06 -3.24 3.06
CA HIS A 25 -7.39 -4.41 3.62
C HIS A 25 -7.65 -4.55 5.13
N ARG A 26 -7.59 -3.46 5.89
CA ARG A 26 -7.93 -3.46 7.32
C ARG A 26 -9.37 -3.89 7.59
N ASN A 27 -10.31 -3.38 6.80
CA ASN A 27 -11.72 -3.77 6.92
C ASN A 27 -11.92 -5.26 6.62
N ALA A 28 -11.20 -5.79 5.62
CA ALA A 28 -11.24 -7.22 5.31
C ALA A 28 -10.67 -8.08 6.44
N LEU A 29 -9.56 -7.68 7.07
CA LEU A 29 -9.00 -8.38 8.24
C LEU A 29 -9.97 -8.38 9.42
N ASN A 30 -10.63 -7.25 9.69
CA ASN A 30 -11.65 -7.17 10.73
C ASN A 30 -12.83 -8.11 10.44
N ALA A 31 -13.25 -8.21 9.17
CA ALA A 31 -14.31 -9.13 8.77
C ALA A 31 -13.90 -10.61 8.96
N VAL A 32 -12.65 -10.96 8.64
CA VAL A 32 -12.11 -12.31 8.92
C VAL A 32 -12.12 -12.61 10.41
N ALA A 33 -11.61 -11.69 11.24
CA ALA A 33 -11.58 -11.85 12.68
C ALA A 33 -12.99 -12.02 13.28
N ALA A 34 -13.94 -11.21 12.84
CA ALA A 34 -15.34 -11.31 13.26
C ALA A 34 -15.98 -12.64 12.85
N ALA A 35 -15.74 -13.09 11.61
CA ALA A 35 -16.26 -14.36 11.12
C ALA A 35 -15.66 -15.56 11.87
N GLN A 36 -14.36 -15.49 12.21
CA GLN A 36 -13.67 -16.50 13.01
C GLN A 36 -14.25 -16.57 14.43
N ALA A 37 -14.46 -15.41 15.07
CA ALA A 37 -15.02 -15.35 16.41
C ALA A 37 -16.44 -15.96 16.47
N GLN A 38 -17.29 -15.64 15.50
CA GLN A 38 -18.62 -16.25 15.39
C GLN A 38 -18.56 -17.77 15.15
N ALA A 39 -17.60 -18.25 14.35
CA ALA A 39 -17.42 -19.69 14.14
C ALA A 39 -17.03 -20.41 15.44
N THR A 40 -16.12 -19.82 16.22
CA THR A 40 -15.73 -20.34 17.54
C THR A 40 -16.92 -20.36 18.49
N GLN A 41 -17.71 -19.27 18.57
CA GLN A 41 -18.90 -19.20 19.41
C GLN A 41 -19.93 -20.28 19.07
N LEU A 42 -20.16 -20.55 17.78
CA LEU A 42 -21.08 -21.62 17.36
C LEU A 42 -20.55 -23.01 17.76
N ALA A 43 -19.24 -23.24 17.67
CA ALA A 43 -18.63 -24.50 18.07
C ALA A 43 -18.71 -24.73 19.59
N GLU A 44 -18.40 -23.71 20.38
CA GLU A 44 -18.55 -23.73 21.84
C GLU A 44 -20.01 -23.98 22.23
N TYR A 45 -20.94 -23.25 21.62
CA TYR A 45 -22.36 -23.40 21.87
C TYR A 45 -22.86 -24.82 21.56
N ARG A 46 -22.40 -25.42 20.44
CA ARG A 46 -22.71 -26.81 20.09
C ARG A 46 -22.26 -27.78 21.18
N GLN A 47 -21.03 -27.61 21.66
CA GLN A 47 -20.46 -28.50 22.68
C GLN A 47 -21.21 -28.37 24.01
N GLU A 48 -21.45 -27.14 24.47
CA GLU A 48 -22.22 -26.90 25.70
C GLU A 48 -23.63 -27.49 25.62
N TYR A 49 -24.31 -27.29 24.49
CA TYR A 49 -25.68 -27.78 24.33
C TYR A 49 -25.73 -29.31 24.29
N ALA A 50 -24.79 -29.98 23.62
CA ALA A 50 -24.70 -31.44 23.61
C ALA A 50 -24.45 -32.01 25.02
N GLN A 51 -23.58 -31.38 25.82
CA GLN A 51 -23.34 -31.78 27.22
C GLN A 51 -24.60 -31.62 28.09
N ARG A 52 -25.26 -30.46 28.01
CA ARG A 52 -26.50 -30.20 28.77
C ARG A 52 -27.60 -31.20 28.41
N PHE A 53 -27.78 -31.49 27.12
CA PHE A 53 -28.75 -32.48 26.67
C PHE A 53 -28.44 -33.88 27.22
N GLY A 54 -27.18 -34.32 27.18
CA GLY A 54 -26.76 -35.59 27.78
C GLY A 54 -27.16 -35.73 29.25
N THR A 55 -27.01 -34.65 30.04
CA THR A 55 -27.40 -34.65 31.46
C THR A 55 -28.92 -34.65 31.69
N GLN A 56 -29.71 -33.98 30.84
CA GLN A 56 -31.17 -33.94 30.95
C GLN A 56 -31.82 -35.23 30.46
N PHE A 57 -31.30 -35.82 29.38
CA PHE A 57 -31.80 -37.08 28.83
C PHE A 57 -31.68 -38.23 29.84
N GLN A 58 -30.58 -38.29 30.61
CA GLN A 58 -30.41 -39.28 31.68
C GLN A 58 -31.46 -39.15 32.81
N ARG A 59 -32.11 -37.99 32.95
CA ARG A 59 -33.09 -37.71 34.01
C ARG A 59 -34.54 -37.84 33.56
N ALA A 60 -34.84 -37.58 32.29
CA ALA A 60 -36.19 -37.58 31.75
C ALA A 60 -36.20 -38.24 30.35
N GLY A 61 -36.66 -39.50 30.28
CA GLY A 61 -36.78 -40.27 29.04
C GLY A 61 -37.96 -39.85 28.15
N ALA A 62 -38.03 -38.56 27.79
CA ALA A 62 -39.12 -38.02 26.98
C ALA A 62 -38.74 -37.96 25.49
N ILE A 63 -39.51 -38.66 24.64
CA ILE A 63 -39.36 -38.71 23.18
C ILE A 63 -39.48 -37.31 22.53
N GLU A 64 -40.30 -36.43 23.09
CA GLU A 64 -40.48 -35.05 22.63
C GLU A 64 -39.20 -34.21 22.78
N LEU A 65 -38.42 -34.46 23.85
CA LEU A 65 -37.13 -33.80 24.07
C LEU A 65 -36.11 -34.19 22.98
N LEU A 66 -36.18 -35.44 22.50
CA LEU A 66 -35.32 -35.96 21.44
C LEU A 66 -35.62 -35.31 20.09
N GLN A 67 -36.90 -35.15 19.73
CA GLN A 67 -37.29 -34.50 18.47
C GLN A 67 -36.89 -33.02 18.45
N CYS A 68 -37.13 -32.30 19.55
CA CYS A 68 -36.69 -30.91 19.70
C CYS A 68 -35.17 -30.77 19.57
N TYR A 69 -34.41 -31.68 20.21
CA TYR A 69 -32.95 -31.72 20.11
C TYR A 69 -32.46 -31.92 18.68
N GLN A 70 -32.98 -32.93 17.98
CA GLN A 70 -32.60 -33.21 16.60
C GLN A 70 -32.90 -32.03 15.68
N GLY A 71 -34.09 -31.43 15.79
CA GLY A 71 -34.46 -30.27 14.98
C GLY A 71 -33.58 -29.05 15.25
N PHE A 72 -33.17 -28.83 16.50
CA PHE A 72 -32.23 -27.75 16.84
C PHE A 72 -30.83 -28.02 16.30
N MET A 73 -30.33 -29.26 16.42
CA MET A 73 -29.02 -29.65 15.91
C MET A 73 -28.89 -29.45 14.40
N VAL A 74 -29.92 -29.80 13.63
CA VAL A 74 -29.95 -29.55 12.18
C VAL A 74 -29.78 -28.06 11.87
N ARG A 75 -30.51 -27.18 12.56
CA ARG A 75 -30.36 -25.72 12.36
C ARG A 75 -28.99 -25.21 12.78
N LEU A 76 -28.40 -25.77 13.83
CA LEU A 76 -27.06 -25.40 14.28
C LEU A 76 -25.98 -25.85 13.27
N ASP A 77 -26.13 -27.05 12.70
CA ASP A 77 -25.28 -27.55 11.62
C ASP A 77 -25.36 -26.67 10.36
N GLU A 78 -26.57 -26.24 9.99
CA GLU A 78 -26.80 -25.30 8.90
C GLU A 78 -26.11 -23.94 9.17
N ALA A 79 -26.26 -23.40 10.38
CA ALA A 79 -25.63 -22.15 10.79
C ALA A 79 -24.10 -22.24 10.78
N VAL A 80 -23.51 -23.33 11.28
CA VAL A 80 -22.05 -23.57 11.22
C VAL A 80 -21.58 -23.65 9.77
N SER A 81 -22.30 -24.38 8.93
CA SER A 81 -21.97 -24.51 7.50
C SER A 81 -22.05 -23.16 6.79
N GLN A 82 -23.04 -22.33 7.12
CA GLN A 82 -23.14 -20.96 6.62
C GLN A 82 -21.97 -20.10 7.10
N GLN A 83 -21.63 -20.18 8.38
CA GLN A 83 -20.55 -19.40 8.97
C GLN A 83 -19.19 -19.75 8.36
N GLN A 84 -18.92 -21.03 8.09
CA GLN A 84 -17.72 -21.48 7.40
C GLN A 84 -17.61 -20.89 5.99
N ARG A 85 -18.73 -20.83 5.24
CA ARG A 85 -18.74 -20.17 3.92
C ARG A 85 -18.46 -18.67 4.03
N LEU A 86 -19.03 -17.99 5.02
CA LEU A 86 -18.78 -16.57 5.26
C LEU A 86 -17.31 -16.30 5.62
N LEU A 87 -16.71 -17.15 6.46
CA LEU A 87 -15.30 -17.07 6.80
C LEU A 87 -14.41 -17.27 5.57
N ALA A 88 -14.69 -18.28 4.74
CA ALA A 88 -13.94 -18.53 3.51
C ALA A 88 -14.00 -17.31 2.56
N GLN A 89 -15.19 -16.73 2.36
CA GLN A 89 -15.36 -15.52 1.56
C GLN A 89 -14.62 -14.31 2.15
N ALA A 90 -14.63 -14.15 3.48
CA ALA A 90 -13.91 -13.08 4.15
C ALA A 90 -12.39 -13.22 3.96
N ILE A 91 -11.86 -14.44 4.04
CA ILE A 91 -10.44 -14.75 3.81
C ILE A 91 -10.06 -14.42 2.36
N GLU A 92 -10.84 -14.86 1.39
CA GLU A 92 -10.61 -14.58 -0.04
C GLU A 92 -10.59 -13.07 -0.33
N ARG A 93 -11.54 -12.33 0.25
CA ARG A 93 -11.57 -10.85 0.19
C ARG A 93 -10.34 -10.24 0.85
N GLY A 94 -9.89 -10.79 1.96
CA GLY A 94 -8.68 -10.39 2.68
C GLY A 94 -7.43 -10.50 1.81
N GLU A 95 -7.24 -11.64 1.16
CA GLU A 95 -6.11 -11.88 0.26
C GLU A 95 -6.18 -11.00 -0.99
N THR A 96 -7.37 -10.81 -1.56
CA THR A 96 -7.57 -9.90 -2.70
C THR A 96 -7.22 -8.45 -2.32
N ALA A 97 -7.68 -7.98 -1.17
CA ALA A 97 -7.38 -6.64 -0.66
C ALA A 97 -5.89 -6.46 -0.35
N LYS A 98 -5.23 -7.50 0.18
CA LYS A 98 -3.79 -7.51 0.42
C LYS A 98 -3.00 -7.38 -0.89
N ALA A 99 -3.36 -8.14 -1.91
CA ALA A 99 -2.72 -8.05 -3.23
C ALA A 99 -2.89 -6.65 -3.86
N ALA A 100 -4.09 -6.06 -3.72
CA ALA A 100 -4.35 -4.70 -4.17
C ALA A 100 -3.50 -3.65 -3.42
N LEU A 101 -3.36 -3.79 -2.09
CA LEU A 101 -2.50 -2.93 -1.28
C LEU A 101 -1.04 -3.02 -1.72
N LEU A 102 -0.51 -4.24 -1.89
CA LEU A 102 0.87 -4.43 -2.36
C LEU A 102 1.11 -3.80 -3.73
N SER A 103 0.16 -3.92 -4.67
CA SER A 103 0.25 -3.27 -5.97
C SER A 103 0.26 -1.74 -5.85
N ALA A 104 -0.58 -1.17 -4.97
CA ALA A 104 -0.60 0.27 -4.74
C ALA A 104 0.71 0.78 -4.09
N GLU A 105 1.28 0.04 -3.15
CA GLU A 105 2.57 0.36 -2.53
C GLU A 105 3.71 0.33 -3.56
N LEU A 106 3.75 -0.68 -4.42
CA LEU A 106 4.71 -0.76 -5.52
C LEU A 106 4.60 0.42 -6.48
N ARG A 107 3.38 0.87 -6.79
CA ARG A 107 3.15 2.07 -7.62
C ARG A 107 3.70 3.31 -6.96
N VAL A 108 3.44 3.54 -5.66
CA VAL A 108 3.99 4.68 -4.91
C VAL A 108 5.52 4.65 -4.93
N ALA A 109 6.13 3.50 -4.65
CA ALA A 109 7.59 3.34 -4.68
C ALA A 109 8.18 3.65 -6.07
N SER A 110 7.51 3.18 -7.13
CA SER A 110 7.91 3.42 -8.52
C SER A 110 7.87 4.90 -8.88
N VAL A 111 6.78 5.61 -8.51
CA VAL A 111 6.64 7.05 -8.76
C VAL A 111 7.69 7.86 -7.99
N ARG A 112 7.94 7.51 -6.71
CA ARG A 112 9.03 8.12 -5.92
C ARG A 112 10.37 7.95 -6.62
N LYS A 113 10.67 6.74 -7.10
CA LYS A 113 11.93 6.48 -7.79
C LYS A 113 12.08 7.28 -9.08
N LEU A 114 10.99 7.45 -9.81
CA LEU A 114 10.97 8.29 -11.02
C LEU A 114 11.25 9.77 -10.68
N ILE A 115 10.65 10.29 -9.61
CA ILE A 115 10.90 11.66 -9.14
C ILE A 115 12.36 11.85 -8.77
N GLU A 116 12.93 10.95 -7.96
CA GLU A 116 14.36 10.98 -7.60
C GLU A 116 15.26 11.05 -8.84
N ARG A 117 14.97 10.20 -9.83
CA ARG A 117 15.73 10.17 -11.10
C ARG A 117 15.63 11.51 -11.84
N ARG A 118 14.43 12.10 -11.94
CA ARG A 118 14.23 13.39 -12.62
C ARG A 118 14.94 14.54 -11.91
N ILE A 119 14.96 14.53 -10.58
CA ILE A 119 15.72 15.50 -9.78
C ILE A 119 17.23 15.36 -10.08
N ALA A 120 17.76 14.14 -10.05
CA ALA A 120 19.17 13.89 -10.34
C ALA A 120 19.57 14.31 -11.77
N GLU A 121 18.70 14.06 -12.76
CA GLU A 121 18.91 14.50 -14.15
C GLU A 121 18.89 16.04 -14.27
N ALA A 122 17.99 16.72 -13.56
CA ALA A 122 17.92 18.18 -13.55
C ALA A 122 19.18 18.81 -12.94
N VAL A 123 19.66 18.31 -11.80
CA VAL A 123 20.89 18.77 -11.15
C VAL A 123 22.08 18.62 -12.10
N ARG A 124 22.28 17.44 -12.70
CA ARG A 124 23.36 17.21 -13.67
C ARG A 124 23.32 18.15 -14.87
N THR A 125 22.12 18.50 -15.32
CA THR A 125 21.95 19.40 -16.47
C THR A 125 22.27 20.85 -16.08
N GLN A 126 21.92 21.25 -14.86
CA GLN A 126 22.29 22.55 -14.29
C GLN A 126 23.80 22.66 -14.11
N ASP A 127 24.44 21.68 -13.47
CA ASP A 127 25.89 21.67 -13.24
C ASP A 127 26.67 21.81 -14.55
N ARG A 128 26.24 21.11 -15.61
CA ARG A 128 26.84 21.22 -16.95
C ARG A 128 26.67 22.60 -17.56
N SER A 129 25.54 23.26 -17.30
CA SER A 129 25.25 24.60 -17.82
C SER A 129 26.08 25.65 -17.08
N ASP A 130 26.19 25.52 -15.75
CA ASP A 130 26.95 26.42 -14.90
C ASP A 130 28.47 26.29 -15.16
N GLN A 131 28.97 25.07 -15.37
CA GLN A 131 30.36 24.85 -15.77
C GLN A 131 30.67 25.53 -17.11
N LYS A 132 29.80 25.35 -18.13
CA LYS A 132 29.98 26.00 -19.44
C LYS A 132 29.99 27.52 -19.33
N ALA A 133 29.04 28.10 -18.57
CA ALA A 133 29.00 29.55 -18.36
C ALA A 133 30.27 30.06 -17.66
N THR A 134 30.79 29.30 -16.70
CA THR A 134 32.04 29.62 -16.00
C THR A 134 33.25 29.56 -16.94
N ASP A 135 33.35 28.51 -17.76
CA ASP A 135 34.41 28.34 -18.75
C ASP A 135 34.40 29.47 -19.80
N GLU A 136 33.21 29.88 -20.25
CA GLU A 136 33.05 31.02 -21.17
C GLU A 136 33.53 32.33 -20.55
N LEU A 137 33.17 32.62 -19.30
CA LEU A 137 33.65 33.81 -18.59
C LEU A 137 35.16 33.79 -18.38
N ALA A 138 35.72 32.65 -17.99
CA ALA A 138 37.16 32.48 -17.83
C ALA A 138 37.91 32.68 -19.16
N SER A 139 37.40 32.11 -20.26
CA SER A 139 37.98 32.28 -21.59
C SER A 139 37.96 33.75 -22.02
N ARG A 140 36.83 34.47 -21.85
CA ARG A 140 36.71 35.90 -22.18
C ARG A 140 37.67 36.75 -21.34
N ALA A 141 37.80 36.46 -20.05
CA ALA A 141 38.75 37.15 -19.19
C ALA A 141 40.21 36.91 -19.62
N ALA A 142 40.55 35.68 -20.03
CA ALA A 142 41.87 35.35 -20.56
C ALA A 142 42.16 36.08 -21.88
N TRP A 143 41.20 36.12 -22.81
CA TRP A 143 41.30 36.87 -24.07
C TRP A 143 41.53 38.37 -23.84
N LEU A 144 40.78 38.98 -22.92
CA LEU A 144 40.94 40.40 -22.57
C LEU A 144 42.31 40.69 -21.96
N ARG A 145 42.84 39.80 -21.12
CA ARG A 145 44.20 39.93 -20.57
C ARG A 145 45.26 39.85 -21.67
N LEU A 146 45.15 38.88 -22.58
CA LEU A 146 46.07 38.74 -23.72
C LEU A 146 46.03 39.94 -24.66
N ALA A 147 44.83 40.47 -24.94
CA ALA A 147 44.66 41.66 -25.77
C ALA A 147 45.22 42.94 -25.11
N GLY A 148 45.09 43.06 -23.77
CA GLY A 148 45.69 44.16 -23.00
C GLY A 148 47.22 44.11 -22.90
N THR A 149 47.83 42.96 -23.20
CA THR A 149 49.29 42.77 -23.25
C THR A 149 49.90 42.86 -24.65
N ALA A 150 49.12 43.23 -25.68
CA ALA A 150 49.67 43.45 -27.02
C ALA A 150 50.65 44.65 -27.00
N PRO A 151 51.95 44.46 -27.33
CA PRO A 151 52.91 45.55 -27.33
C PRO A 151 52.57 46.50 -28.48
N GLY A 152 52.31 47.76 -28.14
CA GLY A 152 52.32 48.85 -29.12
C GLY A 152 53.65 48.82 -29.86
N ALA A 153 53.59 48.55 -31.16
CA ALA A 153 54.74 48.55 -32.04
C ALA A 153 55.46 49.91 -31.95
N ALA A 154 56.77 49.84 -31.78
CA ALA A 154 57.68 50.97 -31.80
C ALA A 154 57.44 51.88 -33.01
N LEU A 155 57.13 53.17 -32.79
CA LEU A 155 57.30 54.25 -33.76
C LEU A 155 57.55 55.59 -33.05
N GLY A 156 58.70 56.22 -33.34
CA GLY A 156 59.01 57.63 -33.08
C GLY A 156 60.04 57.87 -31.97
N ALA A 157 61.34 57.74 -32.19
CA ALA A 157 62.25 58.63 -32.95
C ALA A 157 62.79 59.83 -32.13
N VAL A 158 64.13 59.90 -32.15
CA VAL A 158 65.06 60.98 -31.75
C VAL A 158 65.47 61.02 -30.27
#